data_AF-A0A4Q1HE68-F1
#
_entry.id   AF-A0A4Q1HE68-F1
#
_cell.length_a   1.000
_cell.length_b   1.000
_cell.length_c   1.000
_cell.angle_alpha   90.00
_cell.angle_beta   90.00
_cell.angle_gamma   90.00
#
_symmetry.space_group_name_H-M   'P 1'
#
loop_
_entity.id
_entity.type
_entity.pdbx_description
1 polymer ?
#
loop_
_entity_poly.entity_id
_entity_poly.type
_entity_poly.pdbx_seq_one_letter_code
_entity_poly.pdbx_strand_id
1 'polypeptide(L)'
;MVAATLVVTGCAVKKPEPVAAAAAPQAAASPKPVACTPVAADSPLVGTWYSVSTPRGVAGNLQTLTVLTPDGRMTYQTQLKIGKKVRPALSEAGCWTYTDGVYTMQTTTSYGEPVDIGDPIYRNRYQVEKIDGKRAQMRELKPNGQLITATRVASSYRLP
;
A
#
# COMPACT_ATOMS: atom_id res chain seq x y z
N MET A 1 -71.87 -38.05 -36.36
CA MET A 1 -71.31 -36.75 -35.94
C MET A 1 -71.54 -36.63 -34.43
N VAL A 2 -70.52 -36.90 -33.62
CA VAL A 2 -70.58 -36.76 -32.16
C VAL A 2 -69.24 -36.17 -31.74
N ALA A 3 -69.27 -34.93 -31.25
CA ALA A 3 -68.11 -34.17 -30.81
C ALA A 3 -67.84 -34.49 -29.34
N ALA A 4 -66.67 -35.02 -29.03
CA ALA A 4 -66.19 -35.22 -27.66
C ALA A 4 -65.26 -34.05 -27.29
N THR A 5 -65.75 -33.20 -26.41
CA THR A 5 -65.03 -32.06 -25.84
C THR A 5 -64.06 -32.53 -24.75
N LEU A 6 -62.77 -32.30 -24.96
CA LEU A 6 -61.72 -32.46 -23.96
C LEU A 6 -61.79 -31.28 -22.96
N VAL A 7 -61.97 -31.58 -21.68
CA VAL A 7 -61.85 -30.60 -20.59
C VAL A 7 -60.37 -30.46 -20.24
N VAL A 8 -59.77 -29.32 -20.55
CA VAL A 8 -58.41 -28.96 -20.16
C VAL A 8 -58.45 -28.44 -18.72
N THR A 9 -57.77 -29.13 -17.82
CA THR A 9 -57.52 -28.68 -16.45
C THR A 9 -56.58 -27.48 -16.47
N GLY A 10 -57.10 -26.31 -16.06
CA GLY A 10 -56.31 -25.09 -15.93
C GLY A 10 -55.36 -25.19 -14.75
N CYS A 11 -54.04 -25.24 -15.02
CA CYS A 11 -53.03 -24.97 -13.99
C CYS A 11 -53.11 -23.49 -13.60
N ALA A 12 -53.55 -23.22 -12.37
CA ALA A 12 -53.41 -21.92 -11.75
C ALA A 12 -51.93 -21.65 -11.48
N VAL A 13 -51.24 -21.02 -12.44
CA VAL A 13 -49.89 -20.49 -12.23
C VAL A 13 -50.04 -19.19 -11.43
N LYS A 14 -49.66 -19.25 -10.14
CA LYS A 14 -49.46 -18.03 -9.34
C LYS A 14 -48.43 -17.16 -10.07
N LYS A 15 -48.86 -15.95 -10.45
CA LYS A 15 -48.00 -14.90 -10.99
C LYS A 15 -46.88 -14.64 -9.99
N PRO A 16 -45.59 -14.84 -10.34
CA PRO A 16 -44.50 -14.37 -9.52
C PRO A 16 -44.62 -12.85 -9.42
N GLU A 17 -44.66 -12.33 -8.20
CA GLU A 17 -44.43 -10.91 -7.96
C GLU A 17 -43.11 -10.50 -8.61
N PRO A 18 -43.02 -9.30 -9.20
CA PRO A 18 -41.76 -8.81 -9.71
C PRO A 18 -40.81 -8.68 -8.52
N VAL A 19 -39.84 -9.59 -8.45
CA VAL A 19 -38.69 -9.46 -7.56
C VAL A 19 -38.04 -8.13 -7.93
N ALA A 20 -38.06 -7.18 -7.00
CA ALA A 20 -37.37 -5.92 -7.13
C ALA A 20 -35.95 -6.22 -7.61
N ALA A 21 -35.59 -5.67 -8.76
CA ALA A 21 -34.28 -5.85 -9.36
C ALA A 21 -33.23 -5.52 -8.28
N ALA A 22 -32.50 -6.55 -7.84
CA ALA A 22 -31.33 -6.36 -7.00
C ALA A 22 -30.44 -5.36 -7.74
N ALA A 23 -30.21 -4.21 -7.11
CA ALA A 23 -29.32 -3.20 -7.65
C ALA A 23 -28.00 -3.88 -8.01
N ALA A 24 -27.58 -3.72 -9.27
CA ALA A 24 -26.26 -4.15 -9.70
C ALA A 24 -25.23 -3.59 -8.71
N PRO A 25 -24.19 -4.34 -8.31
CA PRO A 25 -23.15 -3.83 -7.45
C PRO A 25 -22.63 -2.53 -8.04
N GLN A 26 -22.83 -1.41 -7.34
CA GLN A 26 -22.23 -0.15 -7.73
C GLN A 26 -20.71 -0.40 -7.77
N ALA A 27 -20.15 -0.31 -8.97
CA ALA A 27 -18.71 -0.31 -9.14
C ALA A 27 -18.16 0.76 -8.18
N ALA A 28 -17.29 0.34 -7.25
CA ALA A 28 -16.70 1.24 -6.29
C ALA A 28 -16.10 2.43 -7.05
N ALA A 29 -16.49 3.64 -6.67
CA ALA A 29 -15.98 4.85 -7.30
C ALA A 29 -14.45 4.82 -7.27
N SER A 30 -13.81 5.10 -8.41
CA SER A 30 -12.35 5.13 -8.49
C SER A 30 -11.79 6.07 -7.41
N PRO A 31 -10.83 5.62 -6.58
CA PRO A 31 -10.30 6.44 -5.50
C PRO A 31 -9.75 7.75 -6.08
N LYS A 32 -10.06 8.87 -5.39
CA LYS A 32 -9.56 10.19 -5.79
C LYS A 32 -8.03 10.17 -5.80
N PRO A 33 -7.37 10.75 -6.82
CA PRO A 33 -5.91 10.82 -6.87
C PRO A 33 -5.35 11.51 -5.62
N VAL A 34 -4.45 10.84 -4.90
CA VAL A 34 -3.71 11.44 -3.79
C VAL A 34 -2.63 12.34 -4.39
N ALA A 35 -2.79 13.65 -4.25
CA ALA A 35 -1.75 14.61 -4.60
C ALA A 35 -0.72 14.68 -3.48
N CYS A 36 0.56 14.54 -3.81
CA CYS A 36 1.63 14.75 -2.85
C CYS A 36 1.81 16.25 -2.57
N THR A 37 2.01 16.59 -1.30
CA THR A 37 2.28 17.95 -0.87
C THR A 37 3.79 18.14 -0.72
N PRO A 38 4.38 19.21 -1.27
CA PRO A 38 5.78 19.53 -1.03
C PRO A 38 6.12 19.61 0.46
N VAL A 39 7.33 19.19 0.79
CA VAL A 39 7.92 19.33 2.11
C VAL A 39 8.99 20.42 2.10
N ALA A 40 9.43 20.87 3.27
CA ALA A 40 10.56 21.79 3.37
C ALA A 40 11.81 21.17 2.71
N ALA A 41 12.43 21.89 1.78
CA ALA A 41 13.55 21.37 0.99
C ALA A 41 14.80 21.06 1.83
N ASP A 42 14.94 21.71 2.97
CA ASP A 42 15.97 21.51 3.99
C ASP A 42 15.61 20.41 5.01
N SER A 43 14.47 19.72 4.83
CA SER A 43 14.11 18.59 5.67
C SER A 43 15.24 17.56 5.69
N PRO A 44 15.71 17.14 6.89
CA PRO A 44 16.84 16.24 7.01
C PRO A 44 16.55 14.84 6.45
N LEU A 45 15.28 14.53 6.18
CA LEU A 45 14.82 13.28 5.58
C LEU A 45 14.92 13.26 4.05
N VAL A 46 14.96 14.41 3.36
CA VAL A 46 15.11 14.44 1.89
C VAL A 46 16.42 13.74 1.51
N GLY A 47 16.35 12.71 0.68
CA GLY A 47 17.50 11.90 0.28
C GLY A 47 17.19 10.44 -0.05
N THR A 48 18.24 9.67 -0.29
CA THR A 48 18.17 8.21 -0.52
C THR A 48 18.71 7.48 0.71
N TRP A 49 17.90 6.58 1.25
CA TRP A 49 18.13 5.90 2.52
C TRP A 49 18.07 4.39 2.33
N TYR A 50 19.07 3.69 2.84
CA TYR A 50 19.14 2.23 2.83
C TYR A 50 19.11 1.69 4.26
N SER A 51 18.28 0.68 4.51
CA SER A 51 18.25 -0.02 5.79
C SER A 51 18.17 -1.54 5.61
N VAL A 52 18.58 -2.25 6.65
CA VAL A 52 18.41 -3.70 6.77
C VAL A 52 17.72 -3.97 8.10
N SER A 53 16.67 -4.77 8.07
CA SER A 53 15.92 -5.17 9.25
C SER A 53 15.60 -6.66 9.25
N THR A 54 15.14 -7.16 10.39
CA THR A 54 14.67 -8.53 10.59
C THR A 54 13.25 -8.47 11.17
N PRO A 55 12.23 -8.21 10.33
CA PRO A 55 10.86 -8.08 10.80
C PRO A 55 10.40 -9.35 11.52
N ARG A 56 9.62 -9.19 12.59
CA ARG A 56 9.06 -10.34 13.33
C ARG A 56 8.21 -11.21 12.41
N GLY A 57 8.36 -12.53 12.55
CA GLY A 57 7.62 -13.50 11.73
C GLY A 57 8.13 -13.66 10.29
N VAL A 58 9.18 -12.91 9.90
CA VAL A 58 9.79 -13.02 8.57
C VAL A 58 11.17 -13.67 8.70
N ALA A 59 11.41 -14.73 7.92
CA ALA A 59 12.72 -15.35 7.86
C ALA A 59 13.67 -14.49 7.00
N GLY A 60 14.86 -14.20 7.53
CA GLY A 60 15.93 -13.52 6.80
C GLY A 60 16.00 -12.01 7.03
N ASN A 61 16.72 -11.32 6.14
CA ASN A 61 16.98 -9.89 6.21
C ASN A 61 16.13 -9.17 5.16
N LEU A 62 15.31 -8.22 5.60
CA LEU A 62 14.60 -7.30 4.72
C LEU A 62 15.51 -6.10 4.45
N GLN A 63 15.88 -5.93 3.19
CA GLN A 63 16.62 -4.77 2.71
C GLN A 63 15.63 -3.76 2.15
N THR A 64 15.77 -2.50 2.52
CA THR A 64 14.87 -1.44 2.13
C THR A 64 15.66 -0.27 1.56
N LEU A 65 15.24 0.23 0.39
CA LEU A 65 15.75 1.43 -0.23
C LEU A 65 14.60 2.43 -0.39
N THR A 66 14.71 3.56 0.29
CA THR A 66 13.72 4.63 0.27
C THR A 66 14.31 5.88 -0.36
N VAL A 67 13.60 6.50 -1.30
CA VAL A 67 13.93 7.82 -1.84
C VAL A 67 12.84 8.78 -1.41
N LEU A 68 13.23 9.91 -0.83
CA LEU A 68 12.35 10.98 -0.37
C LEU A 68 12.75 12.28 -1.06
N THR A 69 11.85 12.81 -1.89
CA THR A 69 12.08 14.03 -2.67
C THR A 69 11.36 15.23 -2.04
N PRO A 70 11.85 16.47 -2.24
CA PRO A 70 11.29 17.66 -1.61
C PRO A 70 9.88 18.04 -2.12
N ASP A 71 9.47 17.52 -3.26
CA ASP A 71 8.09 17.63 -3.78
C ASP A 71 7.08 16.70 -3.05
N GLY A 72 7.53 16.00 -2.01
CA GLY A 72 6.71 15.10 -1.20
C GLY A 72 6.48 13.73 -1.83
N ARG A 73 7.15 13.41 -2.95
CA ARG A 73 7.08 12.07 -3.56
C ARG A 73 8.07 11.11 -2.90
N MET A 74 7.72 9.83 -2.92
CA MET A 74 8.60 8.76 -2.44
C MET A 74 8.64 7.58 -3.39
N THR A 75 9.76 6.87 -3.36
CA THR A 75 9.84 5.47 -3.82
C THR A 75 10.30 4.60 -2.67
N TYR A 76 9.72 3.42 -2.54
CA TYR A 76 9.99 2.46 -1.48
C TYR A 76 10.21 1.08 -2.09
N GLN A 77 11.44 0.61 -2.07
CA GLN A 77 11.79 -0.71 -2.58
C GLN A 77 12.20 -1.61 -1.43
N THR A 78 11.63 -2.81 -1.37
CA THR A 78 11.99 -3.82 -0.36
C THR A 78 12.39 -5.13 -1.01
N GLN A 79 13.37 -5.82 -0.44
CA GLN A 79 13.88 -7.08 -0.98
C GLN A 79 14.26 -8.01 0.17
N LEU A 80 13.69 -9.21 0.16
CA LEU A 80 13.95 -10.19 1.21
C LEU A 80 15.11 -11.10 0.83
N LYS A 81 16.09 -11.23 1.72
CA LYS A 81 17.20 -12.16 1.58
C LYS A 81 17.15 -13.26 2.64
N ILE A 82 17.01 -14.50 2.21
CA ILE A 82 16.94 -15.70 3.07
C ILE A 82 18.19 -16.55 2.85
N GLY A 83 19.16 -16.44 3.77
CA GLY A 83 20.48 -17.04 3.58
C GLY A 83 21.17 -16.52 2.32
N LYS A 84 21.40 -17.39 1.33
CA LYS A 84 21.97 -17.04 0.03
C LYS A 84 20.93 -16.69 -1.04
N LYS A 85 19.64 -16.93 -0.78
CA LYS A 85 18.55 -16.70 -1.74
C LYS A 85 18.02 -15.27 -1.63
N VAL A 86 17.99 -14.55 -2.74
CA VAL A 86 17.39 -13.22 -2.86
C VAL A 86 16.01 -13.37 -3.49
N ARG A 87 14.98 -12.83 -2.84
CA ARG A 87 13.61 -12.81 -3.37
C ARG A 87 13.43 -11.61 -4.31
N PRO A 88 12.48 -11.67 -5.25
CA PRO A 88 12.12 -10.50 -6.04
C PRO A 88 11.83 -9.30 -5.15
N ALA A 89 12.30 -8.12 -5.56
CA ALA A 89 12.06 -6.89 -4.83
C ALA A 89 10.64 -6.37 -5.10
N LEU A 90 9.94 -5.94 -4.05
CA LEU A 90 8.72 -5.15 -4.13
C LEU A 90 9.08 -3.69 -4.37
N SER A 91 8.39 -3.04 -5.31
CA SER A 91 8.60 -1.63 -5.64
C SER A 91 7.30 -0.86 -5.48
N GLU A 92 7.34 0.19 -4.68
CA GLU A 92 6.19 1.03 -4.38
C GLU A 92 6.54 2.51 -4.60
N ALA A 93 5.54 3.30 -4.91
CA ALA A 93 5.65 4.76 -5.00
C ALA A 93 4.43 5.43 -4.38
N GLY A 94 4.61 6.68 -3.96
CA GLY A 94 3.53 7.48 -3.43
C GLY A 94 4.01 8.78 -2.82
N CYS A 95 3.39 9.16 -1.71
CA CYS A 95 3.66 10.43 -1.04
C CYS A 95 4.28 10.20 0.34
N TRP A 96 4.99 11.20 0.84
CA TRP A 96 5.48 11.21 2.22
C TRP A 96 5.32 12.59 2.85
N THR A 97 5.28 12.60 4.19
CA THR A 97 5.22 13.81 5.01
C THR A 97 6.12 13.66 6.23
N TYR A 98 6.48 14.79 6.84
CA TYR A 98 7.17 14.84 8.11
C TYR A 98 6.61 15.98 8.96
N THR A 99 5.91 15.62 10.03
CA THR A 99 5.22 16.57 10.92
C THR A 99 5.33 16.06 12.35
N ASP A 100 5.64 16.94 13.31
CA ASP A 100 5.76 16.63 14.74
C ASP A 100 6.68 15.42 15.04
N GLY A 101 7.79 15.31 14.31
CA GLY A 101 8.73 14.20 14.46
C GLY A 101 8.26 12.86 13.89
N VAL A 102 7.08 12.83 13.25
CA VAL A 102 6.52 11.63 12.63
C VAL A 102 6.70 11.68 11.11
N TYR A 103 7.48 10.74 10.60
CA TYR A 103 7.64 10.47 9.17
C TYR A 103 6.56 9.50 8.72
N THR A 104 5.74 9.91 7.75
CA THR A 104 4.65 9.09 7.21
C THR A 104 4.84 8.87 5.72
N MET A 105 4.62 7.64 5.27
CA MET A 105 4.57 7.26 3.87
C MET A 105 3.18 6.75 3.54
N GLN A 106 2.64 7.20 2.41
CA GLN A 106 1.40 6.69 1.82
C GLN A 106 1.74 6.13 0.44
N THR A 107 1.70 4.81 0.30
CA THR A 107 1.80 4.14 -0.99
C THR A 107 0.53 4.42 -1.78
N THR A 108 0.69 4.78 -3.05
CA THR A 108 -0.40 5.00 -4.02
C THR A 108 -0.31 4.04 -5.19
N THR A 109 0.88 3.46 -5.42
CA THR A 109 1.09 2.41 -6.42
C THR A 109 2.05 1.34 -5.90
N SER A 110 1.77 0.08 -6.25
CA SER A 110 2.60 -1.09 -5.96
C SER A 110 2.83 -1.85 -7.26
N TYR A 111 4.10 -2.02 -7.64
CA TYR A 111 4.50 -2.49 -8.97
C TYR A 111 3.86 -1.72 -10.15
N GLY A 112 3.62 -0.42 -9.96
CA GLY A 112 2.99 0.44 -10.96
C GLY A 112 1.45 0.39 -10.95
N GLU A 113 0.85 -0.56 -10.24
CA GLU A 113 -0.60 -0.68 -10.13
C GLU A 113 -1.14 0.17 -8.97
N PRO A 114 -2.27 0.87 -9.13
CA PRO A 114 -2.93 1.59 -8.05
C PRO A 114 -3.28 0.66 -6.87
N VAL A 115 -3.16 1.17 -5.65
CA VAL A 115 -3.55 0.46 -4.43
C VAL A 115 -4.81 1.05 -3.81
N ASP A 116 -5.45 0.30 -2.91
CA ASP A 116 -6.48 0.87 -2.04
C ASP A 116 -5.83 1.73 -0.95
N ILE A 117 -5.89 3.05 -1.11
CA ILE A 117 -5.31 4.02 -0.16
C ILE A 117 -5.95 3.95 1.24
N GLY A 118 -7.13 3.34 1.37
CA GLY A 118 -7.81 3.13 2.64
C GLY A 118 -7.23 1.96 3.44
N ASP A 119 -6.55 1.02 2.77
CA ASP A 119 -5.94 -0.12 3.45
C ASP A 119 -4.71 0.33 4.24
N PRO A 120 -4.68 0.13 5.57
CA PRO A 120 -3.56 0.54 6.41
C PRO A 120 -2.22 -0.12 6.05
N ILE A 121 -2.20 -1.22 5.27
CA ILE A 121 -0.96 -1.85 4.80
C ILE A 121 -0.12 -0.91 3.92
N TYR A 122 -0.77 0.03 3.23
CA TYR A 122 -0.13 1.01 2.35
C TYR A 122 0.26 2.30 3.08
N ARG A 123 0.20 2.31 4.42
CA ARG A 123 0.60 3.45 5.23
C ARG A 123 1.65 3.06 6.26
N ASN A 124 2.88 3.52 6.04
CA ASN A 124 3.98 3.35 6.99
C ASN A 124 4.15 4.62 7.82
N ARG A 125 4.29 4.48 9.14
CA ARG A 125 4.49 5.61 10.07
C ARG A 125 5.66 5.32 11.00
N TYR A 126 6.52 6.30 11.19
CA TYR A 126 7.71 6.19 12.03
C TYR A 126 7.90 7.43 12.89
N GLN A 127 8.21 7.24 14.17
CA GLN A 127 8.80 8.29 14.99
C GLN A 127 10.27 8.41 14.64
N VAL A 128 10.72 9.59 14.23
CA VAL A 128 12.15 9.86 14.05
C VAL A 128 12.75 10.10 15.43
N GLU A 129 13.64 9.20 15.87
CA GLU A 129 14.32 9.31 17.16
C GLU A 129 15.65 10.08 17.04
N LYS A 130 16.35 9.92 15.92
CA LYS A 130 17.61 10.62 15.65
C LYS A 130 17.87 10.72 14.14
N ILE A 131 18.42 11.85 13.69
CA ILE A 131 18.90 12.02 12.32
C ILE A 131 20.12 12.94 12.29
N ASP A 132 21.18 12.54 11.59
CA ASP A 132 22.47 13.27 11.57
C ASP A 132 23.05 13.43 10.16
N GLY A 133 22.18 13.45 9.14
CA GLY A 133 22.56 13.60 7.73
C GLY A 133 23.19 12.34 7.11
N LYS A 134 23.81 11.47 7.91
CA LYS A 134 24.36 10.18 7.45
C LYS A 134 23.52 8.99 7.88
N ARG A 135 22.90 9.08 9.06
CA ARG A 135 22.05 8.03 9.61
C ARG A 135 20.74 8.60 10.11
N ALA A 136 19.69 7.78 10.04
CA ALA A 136 18.38 8.04 10.62
C ALA A 136 17.98 6.83 11.46
N GLN A 137 17.63 7.06 12.74
CA GLN A 137 17.02 6.07 13.61
C GLN A 137 15.54 6.39 13.73
N MET A 138 14.71 5.42 13.39
CA MET A 138 13.28 5.58 13.22
C MET A 138 12.55 4.40 13.85
N ARG A 139 11.62 4.66 14.77
CA ARG A 139 10.79 3.63 15.38
C ARG A 139 9.46 3.51 14.65
N GLU A 140 9.12 2.32 14.22
CA GLU A 140 7.79 2.04 13.65
C GLU A 140 6.67 2.36 14.64
N LEU A 141 5.68 3.13 14.20
CA LEU A 141 4.49 3.45 14.99
C LEU A 141 3.39 2.39 14.77
N LYS A 142 3.66 1.19 15.27
CA LYS A 142 2.71 0.06 15.30
C LYS A 142 2.97 -0.79 16.55
N PRO A 143 2.05 -1.67 16.97
CA PRO A 143 2.29 -2.58 18.09
C PRO A 143 3.59 -3.36 17.89
N ASN A 144 4.46 -3.35 18.90
CA ASN A 144 5.80 -3.96 18.85
C ASN A 144 6.71 -3.43 17.71
N GLY A 145 6.56 -2.16 17.35
CA GLY A 145 7.33 -1.53 16.27
C GLY A 145 8.84 -1.65 16.46
N GLN A 146 9.54 -1.99 15.38
CA GLN A 146 10.99 -2.12 15.37
C GLN A 146 11.66 -0.74 15.31
N LEU A 147 12.81 -0.60 15.97
CA LEU A 147 13.75 0.49 15.71
C LEU A 147 14.56 0.16 14.45
N ILE A 148 14.42 0.98 13.42
CA ILE A 148 15.12 0.85 12.14
C ILE A 148 16.24 1.89 12.10
N THR A 149 17.45 1.44 11.72
CA THR A 149 18.55 2.35 11.38
C THR A 149 18.73 2.37 9.86
N ALA A 150 18.51 3.53 9.25
CA ALA A 150 18.78 3.78 7.85
C ALA A 150 20.07 4.58 7.69
N THR A 151 20.83 4.28 6.63
CA THR A 151 22.04 5.01 6.24
C THR A 151 21.78 5.74 4.93
N ARG A 152 22.21 6.99 4.84
CA ARG A 152 22.13 7.76 3.61
C ARG A 152 23.11 7.19 2.60
N VAL A 153 22.64 6.97 1.37
CA VAL A 153 23.44 6.45 0.25
C VAL A 153 23.34 7.39 -0.95
N ALA A 154 24.17 7.15 -1.97
CA ALA A 154 24.10 7.91 -3.22
C ALA A 154 22.73 7.69 -3.91
N SER A 155 22.26 8.69 -4.65
CA SER A 155 21.00 8.60 -5.42
C SER A 155 21.03 7.55 -6.53
N SER A 156 22.22 7.17 -7.00
CA SER A 156 22.44 6.10 -7.96
C SER A 156 22.44 4.70 -7.34
N TYR A 157 22.36 4.58 -6.01
CA TYR A 157 22.35 3.27 -5.34
C TYR A 157 21.13 2.45 -5.77
N ARG A 158 21.33 1.14 -5.90
CA ARG A 158 20.28 0.16 -6.21
C ARG A 158 20.44 -1.02 -5.26
N LEU A 159 19.32 -1.67 -4.94
CA LEU A 159 19.37 -2.93 -4.19
C LEU A 159 20.10 -4.00 -5.02
N PRO A 160 20.87 -4.89 -4.36
CA PRO A 160 21.66 -5.92 -5.02
C PRO A 160 20.85 -7.11 -5.58
#